data_AF-A0A956CZ71-F1
#
_entry.id   AF-A0A956CZ71-F1
#
_cell.length_a   1.000
_cell.length_b   1.000
_cell.length_c   1.000
_cell.angle_alpha   90.00
_cell.angle_beta   90.00
_cell.angle_gamma   90.00
#
_symmetry.space_group_name_H-M   'P 1'
#
loop_
_entity.id
_entity.type
_entity.pdbx_description
1 polymer ?
#
loop_
_entity_poly.entity_id
_entity_poly.type
_entity_poly.pdbx_seq_one_letter_code
_entity_poly.pdbx_strand_id
1 'polypeptide(L)'
;MGGIVNRLALRVGSLWSGVRRRPPSPPVAEIPTPMDENQIRAQLREWIVEHSKSKPAAAGLDDQTPLLETGLLSSLDIVEFVLFIEELRGEEVDTDEIEPEVFTSIDTLVEGFFANAA
;
A
#
# COMPACT_ATOMS: atom_id res chain seq x y z
N MET A 1 -38.88 21.57 40.13
CA MET A 1 -39.99 21.35 39.19
C MET A 1 -39.95 22.50 38.21
N GLY A 2 -39.62 22.37 36.93
CA GLY A 2 -39.66 21.23 36.02
C GLY A 2 -40.15 21.74 34.66
N GLY A 3 -39.55 21.26 33.56
CA GLY A 3 -40.09 21.33 32.19
C GLY A 3 -39.89 22.69 31.49
N ILE A 4 -39.08 22.83 30.43
CA ILE A 4 -39.16 22.23 29.08
C ILE A 4 -40.42 22.67 28.33
N VAL A 5 -40.17 23.36 27.19
CA VAL A 5 -40.99 23.57 25.96
C VAL A 5 -42.29 24.38 26.11
N ASN A 6 -42.81 25.14 25.14
CA ASN A 6 -42.90 24.88 23.71
C ASN A 6 -43.48 26.11 22.96
N ARG A 7 -43.16 26.20 21.66
CA ARG A 7 -44.02 26.61 20.52
C ARG A 7 -44.57 28.05 20.37
N LEU A 8 -44.20 28.68 19.24
CA LEU A 8 -45.01 29.27 18.14
C LEU A 8 -44.15 30.35 17.43
N ALA A 9 -44.16 30.63 16.13
CA ALA A 9 -44.96 30.21 14.99
C ALA A 9 -44.10 30.49 13.72
N LEU A 10 -44.00 29.53 12.80
CA LEU A 10 -44.58 29.61 11.46
C LEU A 10 -44.41 30.96 10.75
N ARG A 11 -43.50 31.00 9.77
CA ARG A 11 -43.72 31.76 8.55
C ARG A 11 -43.74 30.79 7.37
N VAL A 12 -44.95 30.55 6.89
CA VAL A 12 -45.24 29.96 5.59
C VAL A 12 -44.89 31.01 4.54
N GLY A 13 -44.12 30.62 3.53
CA GLY A 13 -43.77 31.50 2.42
C GLY A 13 -42.99 30.80 1.32
N SER A 14 -43.70 30.51 0.23
CA SER A 14 -43.24 30.20 -1.12
C SER A 14 -43.04 28.75 -1.56
N LEU A 15 -43.81 28.49 -2.61
CA LEU A 15 -44.04 27.29 -3.39
C LEU A 15 -42.93 27.13 -4.46
N TRP A 16 -42.38 25.93 -4.52
CA TRP A 16 -42.01 25.12 -5.70
C TRP A 16 -41.27 25.77 -6.88
N SER A 17 -40.01 25.39 -7.06
CA SER A 17 -39.52 24.69 -8.26
C SER A 17 -38.00 24.56 -8.20
N GLY A 18 -37.52 23.33 -8.15
CA GLY A 18 -36.10 23.05 -8.15
C GLY A 18 -35.89 21.64 -7.64
N VAL A 19 -35.70 20.72 -8.57
CA VAL A 19 -35.18 19.37 -8.35
C VAL A 19 -34.25 19.40 -7.13
N ARG A 20 -34.60 18.68 -6.05
CA ARG A 20 -33.61 18.37 -5.01
C ARG A 20 -32.54 17.56 -5.73
N ARG A 21 -31.52 18.22 -6.26
CA ARG A 21 -30.32 17.54 -6.70
C ARG A 21 -29.80 16.92 -5.42
N ARG A 22 -30.04 15.61 -5.26
CA ARG A 22 -29.28 14.80 -4.33
C ARG A 22 -27.83 15.21 -4.57
N PRO A 23 -27.11 15.76 -3.58
CA PRO A 23 -25.68 15.99 -3.76
C PRO A 23 -25.10 14.66 -4.27
N PRO A 24 -24.20 14.68 -5.27
CA PRO A 24 -23.59 13.44 -5.72
C PRO A 24 -23.12 12.73 -4.46
N SER A 25 -23.46 11.43 -4.33
CA SER A 25 -22.90 10.63 -3.26
C SER A 25 -21.39 10.93 -3.24
N PRO A 26 -20.74 11.14 -2.08
CA PRO A 26 -19.28 11.11 -2.07
C PRO A 26 -18.86 9.85 -2.84
N PRO A 27 -17.78 9.89 -3.65
CA PRO A 27 -17.24 8.67 -4.21
C PRO A 27 -17.19 7.68 -3.05
N VAL A 28 -17.90 6.55 -3.24
CA VAL A 28 -17.98 5.47 -2.25
C VAL A 28 -16.60 5.38 -1.64
N ALA A 29 -16.47 5.66 -0.32
CA ALA A 29 -15.17 5.73 0.35
C ALA A 29 -14.34 4.59 -0.22
N GLU A 30 -13.31 4.93 -1.00
CA GLU A 30 -12.45 3.96 -1.63
C GLU A 30 -11.94 3.12 -0.47
N ILE A 31 -12.47 1.90 -0.31
CA ILE A 31 -11.85 0.92 0.55
C ILE A 31 -10.41 0.92 0.03
N PRO A 32 -9.39 1.22 0.87
CA PRO A 32 -8.01 1.22 0.39
C PRO A 32 -7.83 -0.14 -0.29
N THR A 33 -7.69 -0.11 -1.60
CA THR A 33 -7.53 -1.32 -2.37
C THR A 33 -6.28 -1.99 -1.82
N PRO A 34 -6.29 -3.32 -1.59
CA PRO A 34 -5.04 -4.03 -1.34
C PRO A 34 -4.07 -3.59 -2.44
N MET A 35 -2.85 -3.24 -2.04
CA MET A 35 -1.88 -2.66 -2.98
C MET A 35 -1.79 -3.54 -4.23
N ASP A 36 -1.94 -2.93 -5.40
CA ASP A 36 -1.80 -3.63 -6.67
C ASP A 36 -0.38 -4.20 -6.78
N GLU A 37 -0.22 -5.40 -7.36
CA GLU A 37 1.07 -6.06 -7.52
C GLU A 37 2.10 -5.15 -8.21
N ASN A 38 1.67 -4.33 -9.17
CA ASN A 38 2.56 -3.37 -9.83
C ASN A 38 3.09 -2.31 -8.86
N GLN A 39 2.27 -1.90 -7.90
CA GLN A 39 2.67 -0.95 -6.86
C GLN A 39 3.63 -1.59 -5.87
N ILE A 40 3.41 -2.86 -5.50
CA ILE A 40 4.36 -3.64 -4.68
C ILE A 40 5.72 -3.69 -5.38
N ARG A 41 5.74 -4.14 -6.65
CA ARG A 41 6.96 -4.21 -7.46
C ARG A 41 7.67 -2.86 -7.57
N ALA A 42 6.91 -1.78 -7.75
CA ALA A 42 7.49 -0.43 -7.82
C ALA A 42 8.18 -0.04 -6.51
N GLN A 43 7.53 -0.28 -5.36
CA GLN A 43 8.10 0.03 -4.05
C GLN A 43 9.32 -0.84 -3.72
N LEU A 44 9.31 -2.14 -4.08
CA LEU A 44 10.47 -3.01 -3.95
C LEU A 44 11.67 -2.48 -4.76
N ARG A 45 11.44 -2.10 -6.03
CA ARG A 45 12.50 -1.53 -6.89
C ARG A 45 13.06 -0.24 -6.31
N GLU A 46 12.19 0.67 -5.90
CA GLU A 46 12.58 1.96 -5.32
C GLU A 46 13.47 1.76 -4.10
N TRP A 47 13.04 0.91 -3.16
CA TRP A 47 13.83 0.61 -1.97
C TRP A 47 15.21 0.04 -2.30
N ILE A 48 15.27 -0.94 -3.21
CA ILE A 48 16.54 -1.57 -3.65
C ILE A 48 17.47 -0.53 -4.30
N VAL A 49 16.95 0.34 -5.17
CA VAL A 49 17.75 1.37 -5.85
C VAL A 49 18.30 2.41 -4.87
N GLU A 50 17.49 2.80 -3.87
CA GLU A 50 17.88 3.74 -2.84
C GLU A 50 18.98 3.19 -1.94
N HIS A 51 18.79 1.97 -1.43
CA HIS A 51 19.71 1.32 -0.47
C HIS A 51 20.93 0.69 -1.15
N SER A 52 20.85 0.40 -2.46
CA SER A 52 21.99 -0.16 -3.18
C SER A 52 23.16 0.81 -3.22
N LYS A 53 24.33 0.28 -2.84
CA LYS A 53 25.64 0.95 -2.93
C LYS A 53 26.17 0.97 -4.37
N SER A 54 25.62 0.14 -5.26
CA SER A 54 26.03 0.04 -6.68
C SER A 54 25.02 0.74 -7.58
N LYS A 55 25.16 2.07 -7.72
CA LYS A 55 24.29 2.87 -8.62
C LYS A 55 24.32 2.42 -10.09
N PRO A 56 25.45 1.93 -10.66
CA PRO A 56 25.45 1.38 -12.02
C PRO A 56 24.62 0.10 -12.17
N ALA A 57 24.64 -0.79 -11.17
CA ALA A 57 23.81 -1.99 -11.18
C ALA A 57 22.32 -1.64 -11.04
N ALA A 58 22.01 -0.63 -10.23
CA ALA A 58 20.65 -0.17 -9.99
C ALA A 58 19.98 0.45 -11.24
N ALA A 59 20.77 1.04 -12.15
CA ALA A 59 20.27 1.67 -13.37
C ALA A 59 19.65 0.68 -14.39
N GLY A 60 19.93 -0.62 -14.25
CA GLY A 60 19.41 -1.68 -15.11
C GLY A 60 18.59 -2.73 -14.36
N LEU A 61 18.09 -2.42 -13.16
CA LEU A 61 17.30 -3.35 -12.35
C LEU A 61 16.00 -3.71 -13.07
N ASP A 62 15.80 -5.01 -13.31
CA ASP A 62 14.55 -5.62 -13.75
C ASP A 62 14.06 -6.65 -12.72
N ASP A 63 12.90 -7.27 -12.99
CA ASP A 63 12.24 -8.12 -12.01
C ASP A 63 12.91 -9.48 -11.81
N GLN A 64 13.77 -9.87 -12.76
CA GLN A 64 14.52 -11.13 -12.78
C GLN A 64 15.99 -10.95 -12.40
N THR A 65 16.41 -9.73 -12.11
CA THR A 65 17.81 -9.39 -11.81
C THR A 65 18.26 -10.12 -10.54
N PRO A 66 19.37 -10.87 -10.57
CA PRO A 66 19.93 -11.54 -9.38
C PRO A 66 20.43 -10.53 -8.34
N LEU A 67 19.63 -10.22 -7.32
CA LEU A 67 19.86 -9.10 -6.39
C LEU A 67 21.15 -9.26 -5.57
N LEU A 68 21.41 -10.47 -5.07
CA LEU A 68 22.59 -10.77 -4.27
C LEU A 68 23.85 -10.89 -5.13
N GLU A 69 23.77 -11.56 -6.29
CA GLU A 69 24.93 -11.79 -7.16
C GLU A 69 25.42 -10.48 -7.81
N THR A 70 24.50 -9.57 -8.11
CA THR A 70 24.84 -8.25 -8.67
C THR A 70 25.27 -7.24 -7.59
N GLY A 71 25.15 -7.60 -6.30
CA GLY A 71 25.44 -6.73 -5.17
C GLY A 71 24.45 -5.58 -5.00
N LEU A 72 23.24 -5.72 -5.54
CA LEU A 72 22.14 -4.79 -5.32
C LEU A 72 21.63 -4.87 -3.89
N LEU A 73 21.61 -6.09 -3.34
CA LEU A 73 21.42 -6.37 -1.92
C LEU A 73 22.65 -7.10 -1.37
N SER A 74 23.10 -6.71 -0.19
CA SER A 74 24.03 -7.52 0.61
C SER A 74 23.26 -8.31 1.68
N SER A 75 23.91 -9.33 2.25
CA SER A 75 23.33 -10.11 3.34
C SER A 75 22.95 -9.27 4.57
N LEU A 76 23.60 -8.12 4.78
CA LEU A 76 23.25 -7.19 5.85
C LEU A 76 21.98 -6.41 5.51
N ASP A 77 21.82 -6.01 4.25
CA ASP A 77 20.68 -5.21 3.79
C ASP A 77 19.37 -6.04 3.85
N ILE A 78 19.46 -7.38 3.80
CA ILE A 78 18.30 -8.28 3.93
C ILE A 78 17.50 -8.01 5.22
N VAL A 79 18.17 -7.74 6.34
CA VAL A 79 17.48 -7.50 7.62
C VAL A 79 16.60 -6.26 7.55
N GLU A 80 17.14 -5.16 7.01
CA GLU A 80 16.38 -3.92 6.82
C GLU A 80 15.28 -4.09 5.76
N PHE A 81 15.55 -4.92 4.75
CA PHE A 81 14.59 -5.19 3.69
C PHE A 81 13.39 -6.01 4.15
N VAL A 82 13.58 -6.98 5.06
CA VAL A 82 12.47 -7.71 5.67
C VAL A 82 11.55 -6.77 6.45
N LEU A 83 12.11 -5.84 7.24
CA LEU A 83 11.32 -4.83 7.96
C LEU A 83 10.49 -3.97 7.01
N PHE A 84 11.06 -3.60 5.87
CA PHE A 84 10.32 -2.87 4.83
C PHE A 84 9.18 -3.70 4.23
N ILE A 85 9.39 -4.99 4.00
CA ILE A 85 8.35 -5.90 3.49
C ILE A 85 7.21 -6.03 4.50
N GLU A 86 7.50 -6.14 5.79
CA GLU A 86 6.50 -6.14 6.86
C GLU A 86 5.67 -4.85 6.87
N GLU A 87 6.32 -3.70 6.69
CA GLU A 87 5.63 -2.41 6.57
C GLU A 87 4.72 -2.37 5.34
N LEU A 88 5.17 -2.87 4.19
CA LEU A 88 4.36 -2.96 2.97
C LEU A 88 3.14 -3.88 3.13
N ARG A 89 3.30 -4.99 3.86
CA ARG A 89 2.21 -5.95 4.09
C ARG A 89 1.25 -5.52 5.21
N GLY A 90 1.75 -4.77 6.19
CA GLY A 90 1.03 -4.46 7.42
C GLY A 90 0.95 -5.64 8.40
N GLU A 91 1.77 -6.67 8.22
CA GLU A 91 1.88 -7.85 9.10
C GLU A 91 3.33 -8.32 9.19
N GLU A 92 3.65 -8.99 10.31
CA GLU A 92 4.99 -9.54 10.56
C GLU A 92 5.30 -10.71 9.61
N VAL A 93 6.57 -10.85 9.26
CA VAL A 93 7.08 -11.96 8.46
C VAL A 93 7.67 -13.00 9.42
N ASP A 94 7.26 -14.25 9.30
CA ASP A 94 7.93 -15.35 10.01
C ASP A 94 9.29 -15.63 9.38
N THR A 95 10.35 -15.13 10.01
CA THR A 95 11.72 -15.26 9.51
C THR A 95 12.23 -16.70 9.50
N ASP A 96 11.64 -17.59 10.32
CA ASP A 96 12.05 -18.99 10.36
C ASP A 96 11.53 -19.78 9.14
N GLU A 97 10.50 -19.25 8.46
CA GLU A 97 9.91 -19.84 7.25
C GLU A 97 10.48 -19.26 5.94
N ILE A 98 11.37 -18.26 6.00
CA ILE A 98 11.92 -17.64 4.79
C ILE A 98 13.00 -18.52 4.17
N GLU A 99 12.75 -18.97 2.94
CA GLU A 99 13.76 -19.62 2.12
C GLU A 99 14.74 -18.58 1.51
N PRO A 100 16.07 -18.83 1.53
CA PRO A 100 17.05 -17.92 0.94
C PRO A 100 16.78 -17.53 -0.52
N GLU A 101 16.18 -18.46 -1.28
CA GLU A 101 15.82 -18.32 -2.68
C GLU A 101 14.85 -17.15 -2.94
N VAL A 102 14.08 -16.75 -1.93
CA VAL A 102 13.12 -15.63 -2.01
C VAL A 102 13.85 -14.31 -2.33
N PHE A 103 15.09 -14.12 -1.85
CA PHE A 103 15.88 -12.90 -2.05
C PHE A 103 16.67 -12.88 -3.37
N THR A 104 16.35 -13.75 -4.33
CA THR A 104 17.06 -13.83 -5.61
C THR A 104 16.68 -12.68 -6.54
N SER A 105 15.40 -12.35 -6.66
CA SER A 105 14.85 -11.42 -7.65
C SER A 105 13.57 -10.76 -7.14
N ILE A 106 13.05 -9.73 -7.81
CA ILE A 106 11.78 -9.13 -7.42
C ILE A 106 10.61 -10.08 -7.66
N ASP A 107 10.67 -10.90 -8.72
CA ASP A 107 9.66 -11.92 -8.94
C ASP A 107 9.60 -12.92 -7.79
N THR A 108 10.73 -13.43 -7.34
CA THR A 108 10.77 -14.36 -6.18
C THR A 108 10.34 -13.68 -4.88
N LEU A 109 10.58 -12.37 -4.71
CA LEU A 109 10.09 -11.60 -3.57
C LEU A 109 8.56 -11.46 -3.57
N VAL A 110 7.98 -11.15 -4.72
CA VAL A 110 6.53 -11.06 -4.89
C VAL A 110 5.89 -12.42 -4.65
N GLU A 111 6.44 -13.48 -5.23
CA GLU A 111 5.96 -14.85 -5.04
C GLU A 111 6.09 -15.30 -3.58
N GLY A 112 7.22 -15.04 -2.93
CA GLY A 112 7.50 -15.50 -1.56
C GLY A 112 6.73 -14.76 -0.48
N PHE A 113 6.47 -13.46 -0.65
CA PHE A 113 5.89 -12.62 0.40
C PHE A 113 4.46 -12.13 0.12
N PHE A 114 4.01 -12.15 -1.14
CA PHE A 114 2.76 -11.49 -1.55
C PHE A 114 1.79 -12.38 -2.35
N ALA A 115 2.16 -13.62 -2.72
CA ALA A 115 1.29 -14.50 -3.51
C ALA A 115 -0.05 -14.89 -2.83
N ASN A 116 -0.14 -14.78 -1.50
CA ASN A 116 -1.38 -15.02 -0.74
C ASN A 116 -2.21 -13.75 -0.47
N ALA A 117 -1.83 -12.59 -1.03
CA ALA A 117 -2.53 -11.32 -0.79
C ALA A 117 -3.75 -11.06 -1.72
N ALA A 118 -4.24 -12.09 -2.43
CA ALA A 118 -5.32 -12.00 -3.43
C ALA A 118 -6.69 -12.48 -2.92
#